data_AF-K9GY03-F1
#
_entry.id   AF-K9GY03-F1
#
_cell.length_a   1.000
_cell.length_b   1.000
_cell.length_c   1.000
_cell.angle_alpha   90.00
_cell.angle_beta   90.00
_cell.angle_gamma   90.00
#
_symmetry.space_group_name_H-M   'P 1'
#
loop_
_entity.id
_entity.type
_entity.pdbx_description
1 polymer ?
#
loop_
_entity_poly.entity_id
_entity_poly.type
_entity_poly.pdbx_seq_one_letter_code
_entity_poly.pdbx_strand_id
1 'polypeptide(L)'
;MTFEVVGSTGNIYKTSIGNVPTCDCPDVRFRKVQCKHICFSLIYCQVLHAMNVAQELREMLAALSLKRILDRTTLTTTGERKPIEGECPICFHDFENKEITTWRQLCGSNLHETCFKVWEATAHASHDIVRCLYW
;
A
#
# COMPACT_ATOMS: atom_id res chain seq x y z
N MET A 1 5.07 -17.65 13.32
CA MET A 1 4.00 -16.71 13.69
C MET A 1 3.59 -15.93 12.46
N THR A 2 2.31 -15.62 12.26
CA THR A 2 1.83 -14.98 11.02
C THR A 2 0.98 -13.76 11.36
N PHE A 3 1.16 -12.68 10.61
CA PHE A 3 0.49 -11.40 10.78
C PHE A 3 -0.14 -10.95 9.46
N GLU A 4 -1.30 -10.30 9.57
CA GLU A 4 -1.90 -9.54 8.48
C GLU A 4 -1.57 -8.07 8.71
N VAL A 5 -0.80 -7.48 7.80
CA VAL A 5 -0.28 -6.12 7.94
C VAL A 5 -0.83 -5.26 6.82
N VAL A 6 -1.52 -4.18 7.18
CA VAL A 6 -2.05 -3.21 6.21
C VAL A 6 -0.91 -2.32 5.72
N GLY A 7 -0.73 -2.26 4.39
CA GLY A 7 0.21 -1.36 3.74
C GLY A 7 -0.32 0.08 3.64
N SER A 8 0.55 1.01 3.24
CA SER A 8 0.21 2.44 3.08
C SER A 8 -0.89 2.72 2.06
N THR A 9 -1.15 1.77 1.15
CA THR A 9 -2.21 1.85 0.13
C THR A 9 -3.51 1.17 0.56
N GLY A 10 -3.60 0.62 1.77
CA GLY A 10 -4.76 -0.12 2.27
C GLY A 10 -4.77 -1.62 1.96
N ASN A 11 -3.86 -2.10 1.10
CA ASN A 11 -3.71 -3.53 0.83
C ASN A 11 -3.24 -4.29 2.07
N ILE A 12 -3.76 -5.50 2.28
CA ILE A 12 -3.34 -6.39 3.35
C ILE A 12 -2.27 -7.35 2.82
N TYR A 13 -1.14 -7.42 3.53
CA TYR A 13 -0.04 -8.32 3.22
C TYR A 13 0.18 -9.32 4.35
N LYS A 14 0.40 -10.58 3.98
CA LYS A 14 0.67 -11.65 4.94
C LYS A 14 2.16 -11.74 5.22
N THR A 15 2.53 -11.51 6.47
CA THR A 15 3.91 -11.59 6.95
C THR A 15 4.07 -12.77 7.89
N SER A 16 5.05 -13.64 7.63
CA SER A 16 5.35 -14.80 8.48
C SER A 16 6.72 -14.63 9.13
N ILE A 17 6.75 -14.66 10.46
CA ILE A 17 7.95 -14.60 11.29
C ILE A 17 8.30 -16.02 11.77
N GLY A 18 9.40 -16.54 11.26
CA GLY A 18 10.06 -17.79 11.65
C GLY A 18 11.57 -17.63 11.53
N ASN A 19 12.33 -18.73 11.40
CA ASN A 19 13.79 -18.66 11.22
C ASN A 19 14.20 -17.81 10.01
N VAL A 20 13.38 -17.80 8.96
CA VAL A 20 13.50 -16.89 7.81
C VAL A 20 12.18 -16.14 7.67
N PRO A 21 12.16 -14.80 7.86
CA PRO A 21 10.94 -14.02 7.72
C PRO A 21 10.52 -13.89 6.25
N THR A 22 9.23 -13.97 5.98
CA THR A 22 8.66 -13.84 4.63
C THR A 22 7.48 -12.88 4.62
N CYS A 23 7.26 -12.23 3.47
CA CYS A 23 6.10 -11.38 3.23
C CYS A 23 5.72 -11.45 1.75
N ASP A 24 4.42 -11.42 1.45
CA ASP A 24 3.87 -11.47 0.08
C ASP A 24 3.80 -10.10 -0.61
N CYS A 25 4.33 -9.05 0.03
CA CYS A 25 4.29 -7.70 -0.51
C CYS A 25 5.19 -7.51 -1.76
N PRO A 26 4.90 -6.49 -2.60
CA PRO A 26 5.67 -6.17 -3.80
C PRO A 26 7.17 -5.98 -3.57
N ASP A 27 7.57 -5.44 -2.40
CA ASP A 27 8.99 -5.22 -2.09
C ASP A 27 9.76 -6.54 -2.00
N VAL A 28 9.18 -7.58 -1.40
CA VAL A 28 9.81 -8.91 -1.37
C VAL A 28 9.74 -9.55 -2.75
N ARG A 29 8.57 -9.46 -3.40
CA ARG A 29 8.31 -10.14 -4.68
C ARG A 29 9.15 -9.60 -5.85
N PHE A 30 9.27 -8.28 -5.97
CA PHE A 30 9.88 -7.62 -7.12
C PHE A 30 11.23 -7.01 -6.78
N ARG A 31 11.34 -6.32 -5.64
CA ARG A 31 12.59 -5.65 -5.26
C ARG A 31 13.60 -6.59 -4.59
N LYS A 32 13.15 -7.72 -4.04
CA LYS A 32 13.98 -8.71 -3.30
C LYS A 32 14.79 -8.08 -2.16
N VAL A 33 14.25 -7.03 -1.55
CA VAL A 33 14.83 -6.34 -0.38
C VAL A 33 13.99 -6.60 0.86
N GLN A 34 14.53 -6.23 2.03
CA GLN A 34 13.77 -6.28 3.28
C GLN A 34 12.63 -5.25 3.25
N CYS A 35 11.39 -5.74 3.43
CA CYS A 35 10.22 -4.89 3.39
C CYS A 35 9.84 -4.33 4.76
N LYS A 36 9.16 -3.17 4.75
CA LYS A 36 8.66 -2.52 5.97
C LYS A 36 7.71 -3.42 6.79
N HIS A 37 6.97 -4.31 6.15
CA HIS A 37 6.01 -5.20 6.82
C HIS A 37 6.73 -6.24 7.69
N ILE A 38 7.85 -6.81 7.20
CA ILE A 38 8.70 -7.70 7.99
C ILE A 38 9.30 -6.94 9.17
N CYS A 39 9.86 -5.75 8.94
CA CYS A 39 10.44 -4.93 10.02
C CYS A 39 9.40 -4.61 11.10
N PHE A 40 8.20 -4.19 10.69
CA PHE A 40 7.10 -3.91 11.61
C PHE A 40 6.71 -5.14 12.43
N SER A 41 6.51 -6.29 11.78
CA SER A 41 6.14 -7.53 12.48
C SER A 41 7.23 -8.01 13.44
N LEU A 42 8.52 -7.85 13.12
CA LEU A 42 9.62 -8.18 14.04
C LEU A 42 9.64 -7.28 15.27
N ILE A 43 9.52 -5.97 15.08
CA ILE A 43 9.43 -5.00 16.19
C ILE A 43 8.22 -5.32 17.06
N TYR A 44 7.07 -5.59 16.45
CA TYR A 44 5.85 -5.96 17.16
C TYR A 44 6.02 -7.26 17.97
N CYS A 45 6.63 -8.30 17.40
CA CYS A 45 6.97 -9.53 18.12
C CYS A 45 7.88 -9.27 19.33
N GLN A 46 8.87 -8.39 19.18
CA GLN A 46 9.81 -8.05 20.25
C GLN A 46 9.11 -7.28 21.38
N VAL A 47 8.26 -6.32 21.03
CA VAL A 47 7.43 -5.59 22.01
C VAL A 47 6.49 -6.55 22.73
N LEU A 48 5.76 -7.41 22.02
CA LEU A 48 4.88 -8.41 22.65
C LEU A 48 5.62 -9.34 23.62
N HIS A 49 6.86 -9.72 23.32
CA HIS A 49 7.68 -10.54 24.22
C HIS A 49 8.18 -9.76 25.43
N ALA A 50 8.56 -8.50 25.24
CA ALA A 50 9.15 -7.67 26.28
C ALA A 50 8.12 -7.09 27.26
N MET A 51 6.85 -7.03 26.85
CA MET A 51 5.89 -6.14 27.47
C MET A 51 4.49 -6.76 27.56
N ASN A 52 3.99 -6.89 28.78
CA ASN A 52 2.58 -7.16 29.13
C ASN A 52 1.67 -5.95 28.78
N VAL A 53 1.89 -5.32 27.62
CA VAL A 53 1.37 -4.01 27.25
C VAL A 53 0.08 -4.17 26.46
N ALA A 54 -0.98 -4.49 27.18
CA ALA A 54 -2.33 -4.52 26.62
C ALA A 54 -3.06 -3.18 26.77
N GLN A 55 -2.67 -2.33 27.74
CA GLN A 55 -3.41 -1.11 28.08
C GLN A 55 -2.83 0.14 27.41
N GLU A 56 -1.54 0.41 27.58
CA GLU A 56 -0.90 1.61 27.00
C GLU A 56 -0.93 1.61 25.46
N LEU A 57 -0.78 0.44 24.84
CA LEU A 57 -0.91 0.30 23.38
C LEU A 57 -2.32 0.63 22.88
N ARG A 58 -3.38 0.24 23.63
CA ARG A 58 -4.76 0.58 23.26
C ARG A 58 -5.02 2.08 23.35
N GLU A 59 -4.47 2.73 24.36
CA GLU A 59 -4.59 4.18 24.56
C GLU A 59 -3.84 4.95 23.47
N MET A 60 -2.64 4.52 23.10
CA MET A 60 -1.91 5.08 21.95
C MET A 60 -2.67 4.87 20.63
N LEU A 61 -3.25 3.68 20.41
CA LEU A 61 -4.04 3.40 19.20
C LEU A 61 -5.28 4.28 19.11
N ALA A 62 -5.93 4.57 20.25
CA ALA A 62 -7.09 5.44 20.33
C ALA A 62 -6.72 6.93 20.09
N ALA A 63 -5.54 7.36 20.54
CA ALA A 63 -5.02 8.71 20.31
C ALA A 63 -4.55 8.93 18.87
N LEU A 64 -3.98 7.91 18.24
CA LEU A 64 -3.59 7.91 16.84
C LEU A 64 -4.83 7.86 15.97
N SER A 65 -5.31 9.04 15.59
CA SER A 65 -6.50 9.29 14.77
C SER A 65 -6.43 8.60 13.38
N LEU A 66 -6.64 7.28 13.32
CA LEU A 66 -6.86 6.52 12.08
C LEU A 66 -8.15 6.95 11.33
N LYS A 67 -8.85 7.98 11.84
CA LYS A 67 -10.02 8.64 11.23
C LYS A 67 -9.80 9.15 9.79
N ARG A 68 -8.57 9.40 9.33
CA ARG A 68 -8.31 9.88 7.95
C ARG A 68 -8.80 8.94 6.85
N ILE A 69 -9.09 7.67 7.15
CA ILE A 69 -9.58 6.68 6.17
C ILE A 69 -11.09 6.85 5.87
N LEU A 70 -11.85 7.56 6.72
CA LEU A 70 -13.32 7.57 6.65
C LEU A 70 -13.92 8.75 5.85
N ASP A 71 -13.19 9.83 5.61
CA ASP A 71 -13.70 10.98 4.85
C ASP A 71 -13.70 10.70 3.33
N ARG A 72 -14.57 9.78 2.90
CA ARG A 72 -14.83 9.37 1.52
C ARG A 72 -16.05 10.10 0.93
N THR A 73 -16.10 11.42 0.86
CA THR A 73 -17.08 12.07 -0.03
C THR A 73 -16.76 13.54 -0.21
N THR A 74 -15.99 13.87 -1.26
CA THR A 74 -16.09 15.09 -2.10
C THR A 74 -14.74 15.39 -2.75
N LEU A 75 -14.48 14.83 -3.93
CA LEU A 75 -13.45 15.39 -4.81
C LEU A 75 -14.06 15.56 -6.20
N THR A 76 -14.58 16.77 -6.40
CA THR A 76 -14.97 17.35 -7.69
C THR A 76 -13.71 17.61 -8.52
N THR A 77 -13.62 16.92 -9.66
CA THR A 77 -13.09 17.32 -10.99
C THR A 77 -12.31 18.64 -11.06
N THR A 78 -11.07 18.74 -11.55
CA THR A 78 -10.48 18.23 -12.80
C THR A 78 -8.95 18.36 -12.71
N GLY A 79 -8.21 17.26 -12.72
CA GLY A 79 -6.75 17.28 -12.84
C GLY A 79 -6.34 17.09 -14.30
N GLU A 80 -5.28 17.77 -14.73
CA GLU A 80 -4.70 17.59 -16.05
C GLU A 80 -3.81 16.34 -16.10
N ARG A 81 -3.75 15.69 -17.27
CA ARG A 81 -2.86 14.54 -17.47
C ARG A 81 -1.41 15.03 -17.43
N LYS A 82 -0.60 14.44 -16.55
CA LYS A 82 0.84 14.71 -16.53
C LYS A 82 1.51 14.15 -17.79
N PRO A 83 2.61 14.75 -18.26
CA PRO A 83 3.43 14.17 -19.32
C PRO A 83 3.75 12.70 -19.04
N ILE A 84 3.80 11.90 -20.10
CA ILE A 84 4.15 10.47 -20.01
C ILE A 84 5.68 10.39 -19.88
N GLU A 85 6.16 10.67 -18.68
CA GLU A 85 7.58 10.66 -18.32
C GLU A 85 7.77 9.80 -17.06
N GLY A 86 8.92 9.13 -16.97
CA GLY A 86 9.29 8.28 -15.84
C GLY A 86 8.69 6.87 -15.88
N GLU A 87 8.54 6.28 -14.70
CA GLU A 87 8.15 4.88 -14.51
C GLU A 87 6.72 4.74 -13.99
N CYS A 88 6.08 3.61 -14.30
CA CYS A 88 4.80 3.26 -13.74
C CYS A 88 4.89 3.03 -12.22
N PRO A 89 4.05 3.68 -11.42
CA PRO A 89 4.11 3.60 -9.96
C PRO A 89 3.78 2.23 -9.34
N ILE A 90 3.21 1.31 -10.13
CA ILE A 90 2.79 -0.03 -9.67
C ILE A 90 3.90 -1.04 -9.94
N CYS A 91 4.44 -1.06 -11.17
CA CYS A 91 5.42 -2.04 -11.60
C CYS A 91 6.85 -1.50 -11.67
N PHE A 92 7.06 -0.19 -11.57
CA PHE A 92 8.34 0.50 -11.70
C PHE A 92 9.05 0.24 -13.04
N HIS A 93 8.28 0.09 -14.12
CA HIS A 93 8.81 0.00 -15.49
C HIS A 93 8.49 1.29 -16.24
N ASP A 94 9.38 1.70 -17.14
CA ASP A 94 9.21 2.88 -17.98
C ASP A 94 7.94 2.80 -18.83
N PHE A 95 7.37 3.97 -19.13
CA PHE A 95 6.34 4.08 -20.14
C PHE A 95 6.99 4.08 -21.53
N GLU A 96 7.34 2.90 -22.06
CA GLU A 96 7.89 2.81 -23.41
C GLU A 96 6.89 3.39 -24.43
N ASN A 97 7.42 3.92 -25.55
CA ASN A 97 6.70 4.71 -26.57
C ASN A 97 5.48 4.03 -27.24
N LYS A 98 5.09 2.82 -26.84
CA LYS A 98 3.98 2.04 -27.43
C LYS A 98 3.08 1.32 -26.41
N GLU A 99 3.31 1.47 -25.11
CA GLU A 99 2.44 0.82 -24.12
C GLU A 99 1.17 1.62 -23.88
N ILE A 100 0.04 0.92 -23.79
CA ILE A 100 -1.27 1.55 -23.53
C ILE A 100 -1.26 2.07 -22.09
N THR A 101 -1.25 3.40 -21.96
CA THR A 101 -1.25 4.09 -20.68
C THR A 101 -2.62 4.70 -20.39
N THR A 102 -3.09 4.51 -19.16
CA THR A 102 -4.26 5.18 -18.60
C THR A 102 -3.81 6.19 -17.54
N TRP A 103 -4.67 7.13 -17.18
CA TRP A 103 -4.37 8.15 -16.17
C TRP A 103 -5.60 8.49 -15.34
N ARG A 104 -5.37 8.89 -14.09
CA ARG A 104 -6.46 9.21 -13.16
C ARG A 104 -6.70 10.72 -13.11
N GLN A 105 -7.94 11.13 -13.36
CA GLN A 105 -8.36 12.54 -13.41
C GLN A 105 -8.07 13.33 -12.13
N LEU A 106 -7.90 12.68 -10.97
CA LEU A 106 -7.67 13.38 -9.71
C LEU A 106 -6.20 13.80 -9.49
N CYS A 107 -5.24 12.95 -9.86
CA CYS A 107 -3.81 13.17 -9.59
C CYS A 107 -2.94 13.27 -10.85
N GLY A 108 -3.55 13.16 -12.03
CA GLY A 108 -2.86 13.32 -13.32
C GLY A 108 -1.84 12.22 -13.65
N SER A 109 -1.66 11.22 -12.78
CA SER A 109 -0.55 10.26 -12.86
C SER A 109 -0.81 9.17 -13.90
N ASN A 110 0.22 8.83 -14.68
CA ASN A 110 0.18 7.79 -15.70
C ASN A 110 0.39 6.39 -15.10
N LEU A 111 -0.26 5.39 -15.68
CA LEU A 111 -0.25 3.99 -15.28
C LEU A 111 -0.34 3.12 -16.53
N HIS A 112 0.32 1.96 -16.56
CA HIS A 112 -0.01 0.95 -17.58
C HIS A 112 -1.44 0.46 -17.37
N GLU A 113 -2.19 0.25 -18.45
CA GLU A 113 -3.59 -0.18 -18.37
C GLU A 113 -3.73 -1.52 -17.62
N THR A 114 -2.79 -2.43 -17.85
CA THR A 114 -2.74 -3.74 -17.17
C THR A 114 -2.51 -3.58 -15.67
N CYS A 115 -1.57 -2.72 -15.27
CA CYS A 115 -1.30 -2.42 -13.86
C CYS A 115 -2.51 -1.77 -13.18
N PHE A 116 -3.21 -0.87 -13.87
CA PHE A 116 -4.41 -0.24 -13.34
C PHE A 116 -5.52 -1.26 -13.07
N LYS A 117 -5.79 -2.19 -14.01
CA LYS A 117 -6.80 -3.25 -13.84
C LYS A 117 -6.51 -4.15 -12.64
N VAL A 118 -5.25 -4.51 -12.43
CA VAL A 118 -4.84 -5.31 -11.25
C VAL A 118 -5.05 -4.53 -9.96
N TRP A 119 -4.69 -3.25 -9.95
CA TRP A 119 -4.88 -2.37 -8.79
C TRP A 119 -6.36 -2.17 -8.45
N GLU A 120 -7.19 -1.88 -9.44
CA GLU A 120 -8.64 -1.71 -9.29
C GLU A 120 -9.29 -2.97 -8.71
N ALA A 121 -8.97 -4.14 -9.26
CA ALA A 121 -9.48 -5.41 -8.74
C ALA A 121 -9.06 -5.66 -7.27
N THR A 122 -7.82 -5.31 -6.92
CA THR A 122 -7.30 -5.47 -5.54
C THR A 122 -8.01 -4.54 -4.55
N ALA A 123 -8.25 -3.29 -4.95
CA ALA A 123 -8.97 -2.32 -4.14
C ALA A 123 -10.41 -2.79 -3.87
N HIS A 124 -11.11 -3.24 -4.91
CA HIS A 124 -12.48 -3.74 -4.77
C HIS A 124 -12.58 -5.02 -3.93
N ALA A 125 -11.66 -5.97 -4.12
CA ALA A 125 -11.61 -7.19 -3.30
C ALA A 125 -11.44 -6.87 -1.80
N SER A 126 -10.76 -5.75 -1.49
CA SER A 126 -10.53 -5.27 -0.13
C SER A 126 -11.63 -4.33 0.39
N HIS A 127 -12.75 -4.18 -0.33
CA HIS A 127 -13.81 -3.21 -0.02
C HIS A 127 -13.30 -1.76 0.10
N ASP A 128 -12.21 -1.44 -0.60
CA ASP A 128 -11.63 -0.10 -0.65
C ASP A 128 -11.95 0.59 -1.98
N ILE A 129 -11.71 1.90 -2.03
CA ILE A 129 -11.88 2.71 -3.25
C ILE A 129 -10.56 2.82 -4.00
N VAL A 130 -10.63 2.93 -5.32
CA VAL A 130 -9.44 3.20 -6.15
C VAL A 130 -8.90 4.60 -5.81
N ARG A 131 -7.79 4.66 -5.08
CA ARG A 131 -7.10 5.92 -4.69
C ARG A 131 -5.92 6.22 -5.61
N CYS A 132 -5.45 7.46 -5.56
CA CYS A 132 -4.16 7.83 -6.15
C CYS A 132 -3.03 7.21 -5.32
N LEU A 133 -2.03 6.64 -6.01
CA LEU A 133 -0.91 5.94 -5.37
C LEU A 133 0.16 6.90 -4.85
N TYR A 134 0.20 8.13 -5.39
CA TYR A 134 1.10 9.20 -4.98
C TYR A 134 0.25 10.41 -4.60
N TRP A 135 0.50 10.93 -3.41
CA TRP A 135 -0.11 12.12 -2.82
C TRP A 135 1.00 13.16 -2.68
#